data_AF-A0A378T510-F1
#
_entry.id   AF-A0A378T510-F1
#
_cell.length_a   1.000
_cell.length_b   1.000
_cell.length_c   1.000
_cell.angle_alpha   90.00
_cell.angle_beta   90.00
_cell.angle_gamma   90.00
#
_symmetry.space_group_name_H-M   'P 1'
#
loop_
_entity.id
_entity.type
_entity.pdbx_description
1 polymer ?
#
loop_
_entity_poly.entity_id
_entity_poly.type
_entity_poly.pdbx_seq_one_letter_code
_entity_poly.pdbx_strand_id
1 'polypeptide(L)'
;MMTKHKTPTRYQDLWDWQKATHISVLCPKCQKEAMVNYGRYYWRYDDDLIEVCCHHCDFCKQLEDITYYQIEVSLNCPNCANKIYHCQDESRQVPNLVKIKCKQCHHSLKTKPKYQRYLKKWYC
;
A
#
# COMPACT_ATOMS: atom_id res chain seq x y z
N MET A 1 -45.54 1.64 32.54
CA MET A 1 -44.80 0.62 31.75
C MET A 1 -43.46 1.22 31.37
N MET A 2 -42.40 0.95 32.15
CA MET A 2 -41.07 1.48 31.87
C MET A 2 -40.32 0.51 30.95
N THR A 3 -40.10 0.91 29.71
CA THR A 3 -39.23 0.22 28.76
C THR A 3 -37.80 0.27 29.28
N LYS A 4 -37.31 -0.87 29.79
CA LYS A 4 -35.89 -1.04 30.15
C LYS A 4 -35.06 -0.90 28.88
N HIS A 5 -34.41 0.24 28.70
CA HIS A 5 -33.34 0.37 27.72
C HIS A 5 -32.20 -0.56 28.17
N LYS A 6 -32.06 -1.70 27.49
CA LYS A 6 -30.90 -2.57 27.65
C LYS A 6 -29.68 -1.79 27.18
N THR A 7 -28.82 -1.39 28.09
CA THR A 7 -27.48 -0.90 27.79
C THR A 7 -26.76 -1.99 27.01
N PRO A 8 -26.25 -1.72 25.79
CA PRO A 8 -25.48 -2.71 25.06
C PRO A 8 -24.27 -3.10 25.90
N THR A 9 -24.03 -4.40 26.01
CA THR A 9 -22.86 -4.89 26.75
C THR A 9 -21.62 -4.64 25.88
N ARG A 10 -20.50 -4.28 26.51
CA ARG A 10 -19.18 -4.07 25.86
C ARG A 10 -18.76 -5.22 24.91
N TYR A 11 -19.35 -6.40 25.06
CA TYR A 11 -19.15 -7.56 24.20
C TYR A 11 -19.91 -7.50 22.87
N GLN A 12 -21.09 -6.87 22.81
CA GLN A 12 -21.85 -6.70 21.57
C GLN A 12 -21.22 -5.66 20.65
N ASP A 13 -20.65 -4.59 21.23
CA ASP A 13 -19.93 -3.57 20.46
C ASP A 13 -18.68 -4.14 19.76
N LEU A 14 -18.00 -5.12 20.37
CA LEU A 14 -16.83 -5.79 19.76
C LEU A 14 -17.22 -6.68 18.56
N TRP A 15 -18.42 -7.28 18.58
CA TRP A 15 -18.93 -8.09 17.46
C TRP A 15 -19.35 -7.23 16.26
N ASP A 16 -19.86 -6.01 16.50
CA ASP A 16 -20.21 -5.10 15.42
C ASP A 16 -18.98 -4.38 14.83
N TRP A 17 -17.89 -4.18 15.60
CA TRP A 17 -16.59 -3.78 15.03
C TRP A 17 -15.99 -4.85 14.11
N GLN A 18 -16.22 -6.14 14.41
CA GLN A 18 -15.77 -7.24 13.57
C GLN A 18 -16.47 -7.27 12.18
N LYS A 19 -17.61 -6.58 12.04
CA LYS A 19 -18.36 -6.44 10.77
C LYS A 19 -17.91 -5.26 9.91
N ALA A 20 -17.09 -4.35 10.41
CA ALA A 20 -16.88 -3.06 9.78
C ALA A 20 -15.41 -2.80 9.45
N THR A 21 -14.84 -3.57 8.54
CA THR A 21 -13.72 -3.08 7.71
C THR A 21 -13.60 -3.90 6.42
N HIS A 22 -14.72 -4.06 5.70
CA HIS A 22 -14.65 -4.47 4.30
C HIS A 22 -14.11 -3.28 3.48
N ILE A 23 -12.79 -3.10 3.46
CA ILE A 23 -12.17 -2.14 2.54
C ILE A 23 -12.26 -2.75 1.15
N SER A 24 -13.03 -2.11 0.26
CA SER A 24 -13.05 -2.49 -1.15
C SER A 24 -12.03 -1.70 -1.96
N VAL A 25 -11.39 -2.37 -2.90
CA VAL A 25 -10.39 -1.84 -3.82
C VAL A 25 -10.73 -2.29 -5.24
N LEU A 26 -10.13 -1.66 -6.25
CA LEU A 26 -10.24 -2.15 -7.62
C LEU A 26 -9.38 -3.41 -7.78
N CYS A 27 -9.98 -4.48 -8.28
CA CYS A 27 -9.28 -5.69 -8.66
C CYS A 27 -8.21 -5.35 -9.69
N PRO A 28 -6.93 -5.67 -9.44
CA PRO A 28 -5.88 -5.32 -10.37
C PRO A 28 -5.98 -6.10 -11.69
N LYS A 29 -6.68 -7.24 -11.72
CA LYS A 29 -6.87 -8.09 -12.91
C LYS A 29 -8.08 -7.69 -13.76
N CYS A 30 -9.24 -7.44 -13.17
CA CYS A 30 -10.48 -7.19 -13.92
C CYS A 30 -11.08 -5.79 -13.74
N GLN A 31 -10.46 -4.94 -12.92
CA GLN A 31 -10.92 -3.57 -12.60
C GLN A 31 -12.32 -3.48 -11.97
N LYS A 32 -12.94 -4.61 -11.62
CA LYS A 32 -14.16 -4.67 -10.79
C LYS A 32 -13.80 -4.65 -9.31
N GLU A 33 -14.80 -4.53 -8.46
CA GLU A 33 -14.59 -4.50 -7.00
C GLU A 33 -13.91 -5.79 -6.49
N ALA A 34 -12.96 -5.62 -5.59
CA ALA A 34 -12.27 -6.66 -4.83
C ALA A 34 -12.27 -6.27 -3.35
N MET A 35 -12.27 -7.25 -2.46
CA MET A 35 -12.26 -7.03 -1.02
C MET A 35 -10.86 -7.24 -0.45
N VAL A 36 -10.50 -6.39 0.51
CA VAL A 36 -9.34 -6.57 1.38
C VAL A 36 -9.77 -7.39 2.60
N ASN A 37 -9.18 -8.57 2.75
CA ASN A 37 -9.40 -9.45 3.88
C ASN A 37 -8.22 -9.32 4.84
N TYR A 38 -8.51 -8.89 6.07
CA TYR A 38 -7.54 -8.94 7.16
C TYR A 38 -7.53 -10.35 7.74
N GLY A 39 -6.35 -10.96 7.87
CA GLY A 39 -6.22 -12.28 8.46
C GLY A 39 -6.85 -12.36 9.86
N ARG A 40 -7.24 -13.59 10.23
CA ARG A 40 -8.13 -13.93 11.35
C ARG A 40 -7.66 -13.53 12.77
N TYR A 41 -6.56 -12.81 12.93
CA TYR A 41 -6.00 -12.42 14.22
C TYR A 41 -6.16 -10.92 14.47
N TYR A 42 -7.32 -10.57 15.02
CA TYR A 42 -7.79 -9.21 15.35
C TYR A 42 -6.89 -8.43 16.34
N TRP A 43 -5.86 -9.06 16.91
CA TRP A 43 -4.89 -8.42 17.82
C TRP A 43 -3.53 -8.14 17.18
N ARG A 44 -3.33 -8.49 15.90
CA ARG A 44 -2.08 -8.23 15.17
C ARG A 44 -2.41 -7.76 13.76
N TYR A 45 -2.28 -6.46 13.54
CA TYR A 45 -2.22 -5.88 12.19
C TYR A 45 -0.83 -6.17 11.61
N ASP A 46 -0.56 -7.44 11.32
CA ASP A 46 0.59 -7.82 10.50
C ASP A 46 0.15 -7.70 9.04
N ASP A 47 0.77 -6.78 8.29
CA ASP A 47 0.49 -6.54 6.86
C ASP A 47 0.64 -7.83 6.02
N ASP A 48 1.43 -8.79 6.52
CA ASP A 48 1.69 -10.13 5.96
C ASP A 48 0.44 -11.03 5.88
N LEU A 49 -0.66 -10.63 6.54
CA LEU A 49 -1.91 -11.38 6.59
C LEU A 49 -3.05 -10.69 5.82
N ILE A 50 -2.76 -9.64 5.05
CA ILE A 50 -3.77 -8.91 4.29
C ILE A 50 -3.86 -9.48 2.88
N GLU A 51 -5.03 -10.01 2.50
CA GLU A 51 -5.28 -10.54 1.16
C GLU A 51 -6.23 -9.63 0.36
N VAL A 52 -6.01 -9.53 -0.95
CA VAL A 52 -6.93 -8.87 -1.88
C VAL A 52 -7.59 -9.94 -2.74
N CYS A 53 -8.91 -10.13 -2.56
CA CYS A 53 -9.67 -11.18 -3.23
C CYS A 53 -10.85 -10.61 -4.02
N CYS A 54 -11.02 -11.04 -5.28
CA CYS A 54 -12.03 -10.57 -6.20
C CYS A 54 -12.95 -11.73 -6.61
N HIS A 55 -14.24 -11.60 -6.30
CA HIS A 55 -15.27 -12.60 -6.64
C HIS A 55 -15.65 -12.62 -8.13
N HIS A 56 -15.19 -11.65 -8.92
CA HIS A 56 -15.51 -11.59 -10.35
C HIS A 56 -14.53 -12.34 -11.25
N CYS A 57 -13.32 -12.65 -10.78
CA CYS A 57 -12.27 -13.25 -11.62
C CYS A 57 -11.33 -14.21 -10.87
N ASP A 58 -11.74 -14.63 -9.68
CA ASP A 58 -11.05 -15.54 -8.76
C ASP A 58 -9.61 -15.12 -8.43
N PHE A 59 -9.31 -13.83 -8.56
CA PHE A 59 -8.04 -13.27 -8.13
C PHE A 59 -8.00 -13.22 -6.61
N CYS A 60 -7.02 -13.83 -5.96
CA CYS A 60 -6.81 -13.76 -4.51
C CYS A 60 -5.29 -13.86 -4.24
N LYS A 61 -4.71 -12.82 -3.65
CA LYS A 61 -3.26 -12.69 -3.39
C LYS A 61 -3.00 -11.89 -2.12
N GLN A 62 -1.86 -12.14 -1.47
CA GLN A 62 -1.39 -11.28 -0.38
C GLN A 62 -1.13 -9.87 -0.92
N LEU A 63 -1.44 -8.86 -0.11
CA LEU A 63 -1.31 -7.45 -0.45
C LEU A 63 0.16 -7.11 -0.75
N GLU A 64 1.10 -7.66 0.01
CA GLU A 64 2.54 -7.48 -0.20
C GLU A 64 2.97 -8.01 -1.58
N ASP A 65 2.47 -9.19 -1.99
CA ASP A 65 2.79 -9.83 -3.27
C ASP A 65 2.39 -8.99 -4.49
N ILE A 66 1.45 -8.06 -4.31
CA ILE A 66 0.88 -7.22 -5.37
C ILE A 66 1.14 -5.73 -5.16
N THR A 67 1.84 -5.37 -4.07
CA THR A 67 2.25 -4.01 -3.76
C THR A 67 3.58 -3.70 -4.44
N TYR A 68 3.63 -2.52 -5.03
CA TYR A 68 4.80 -1.96 -5.68
C TYR A 68 4.96 -0.49 -5.29
N TYR A 69 6.18 0.00 -5.45
CA TYR A 69 6.55 1.37 -5.15
C TYR A 69 7.12 2.05 -6.38
N GLN A 70 6.62 3.26 -6.64
CA GLN A 70 7.25 4.22 -7.53
C GLN A 70 8.18 5.08 -6.68
N ILE A 71 9.47 5.02 -6.97
CA ILE A 71 10.54 5.73 -6.26
C ILE A 71 10.95 6.93 -7.11
N GLU A 72 10.88 8.13 -6.54
CA GLU A 72 11.23 9.37 -7.23
C GLU A 72 12.33 10.13 -6.48
N VAL A 73 13.30 10.64 -7.23
CA VAL A 73 14.19 11.70 -6.77
C VAL A 73 14.13 12.88 -7.70
N SER A 74 13.89 14.06 -7.11
CA SER A 74 13.94 15.35 -7.78
C SER A 74 14.70 16.33 -6.88
N LEU A 75 15.91 16.72 -7.29
CA LEU A 75 16.77 17.64 -6.54
C LEU A 75 17.77 18.35 -7.47
N ASN A 76 18.41 19.40 -6.99
CA ASN A 76 19.51 20.05 -7.71
C ASN A 76 20.86 19.45 -7.29
N CYS A 77 21.74 19.21 -8.25
CA CYS A 77 23.07 18.69 -7.99
C CYS A 77 23.85 19.65 -7.09
N PRO A 78 24.42 19.19 -5.95
CA PRO A 78 25.15 20.07 -5.05
C PRO A 78 26.45 20.62 -5.67
N ASN A 79 26.98 19.98 -6.71
CA ASN A 79 28.24 20.38 -7.33
C ASN A 79 28.07 21.39 -8.49
N CYS A 80 26.99 21.28 -9.27
CA CYS A 80 26.83 22.09 -10.49
C CYS A 80 25.42 22.69 -10.65
N ALA A 81 24.59 22.64 -9.61
CA ALA A 81 23.21 23.14 -9.56
C ALA A 81 22.21 22.54 -10.58
N ASN A 82 22.66 21.74 -11.54
CA ASN A 82 21.78 21.09 -12.52
C ASN A 82 20.75 20.17 -11.86
N LYS A 83 19.51 20.22 -12.36
CA LYS A 83 18.42 19.38 -11.88
C LYS A 83 18.70 17.90 -12.18
N ILE A 84 18.50 17.06 -11.17
CA ILE A 84 18.55 15.61 -11.23
C ILE A 84 17.13 15.12 -11.04
N TYR A 85 16.63 14.38 -12.02
CA TYR A 85 15.40 13.62 -11.93
C TYR A 85 15.69 12.14 -12.15
N HIS A 86 15.19 11.31 -11.24
CA HIS A 86 15.27 9.85 -11.34
C HIS A 86 13.94 9.27 -10.88
N CYS A 87 13.38 8.36 -11.69
CA CYS A 87 12.17 7.62 -11.36
C CYS A 87 12.45 6.14 -11.57
N GLN A 88 12.01 5.32 -10.63
CA GLN A 88 12.05 3.86 -10.70
C GLN A 88 10.68 3.33 -10.31
N ASP A 89 10.00 2.71 -11.28
CA ASP A 89 8.73 2.04 -11.07
C ASP A 89 8.93 0.57 -10.71
N GLU A 90 7.85 -0.07 -10.28
CA GLU A 90 7.77 -1.50 -9.96
C GLU A 90 8.82 -1.97 -8.92
N SER A 91 9.23 -1.11 -8.00
CA SER A 91 10.10 -1.55 -6.91
C SER A 91 9.30 -2.36 -5.89
N ARG A 92 9.85 -3.49 -5.45
CA ARG A 92 9.28 -4.30 -4.36
C ARG A 92 9.53 -3.71 -2.98
N GLN A 93 10.54 -2.86 -2.86
CA GLN A 93 10.96 -2.28 -1.59
C GLN A 93 11.38 -0.82 -1.79
N VAL A 94 11.23 -0.01 -0.74
CA VAL A 94 11.74 1.37 -0.75
C VAL A 94 13.10 1.38 -0.05
N PRO A 95 14.21 1.64 -0.76
CA PRO A 95 15.52 1.77 -0.13
C PRO A 95 15.57 3.04 0.72
N ASN A 96 16.20 2.96 1.90
CA ASN A 96 16.42 4.11 2.78
C ASN A 96 17.19 5.24 2.09
N LEU A 97 18.15 4.88 1.22
CA LEU A 97 18.94 5.82 0.43
C LEU A 97 19.13 5.27 -0.98
N VAL A 98 19.04 6.13 -1.98
CA VAL A 98 19.38 5.81 -3.37
C VAL A 98 20.65 6.53 -3.78
N LYS A 99 21.54 5.84 -4.49
CA LYS A 99 22.74 6.42 -5.09
C LYS A 99 22.39 6.94 -6.48
N ILE A 100 22.66 8.21 -6.73
CA ILE A 100 22.37 8.89 -8.00
C ILE A 100 23.61 9.58 -8.50
N LYS A 101 23.79 9.59 -9.82
CA LYS A 101 24.88 10.27 -10.49
C LYS A 101 24.33 11.43 -11.31
N CYS A 102 24.86 12.63 -11.09
CA CYS A 102 24.57 13.77 -11.96
C CYS A 102 25.04 13.46 -13.38
N LYS A 103 24.17 13.59 -14.37
CA LYS A 103 24.55 13.36 -15.78
C LYS A 103 25.49 14.44 -16.33
N GLN A 104 25.50 15.63 -15.72
CA GLN A 104 26.27 16.79 -16.18
C GLN A 104 27.69 16.82 -15.64
N CYS A 105 27.88 16.74 -14.32
CA CYS A 105 29.21 16.80 -13.70
C CYS A 105 29.70 15.45 -13.15
N HIS A 106 28.93 14.38 -13.33
CA HIS A 106 29.25 13.02 -12.87
C HIS A 106 29.41 12.84 -11.35
N HIS A 107 29.16 13.89 -10.56
CA HIS A 107 29.12 13.82 -9.11
C HIS A 107 28.06 12.80 -8.66
N SER A 108 28.45 11.93 -7.73
CA SER A 108 27.57 10.91 -7.17
C SER A 108 27.16 11.30 -5.75
N LEU A 109 25.88 11.17 -5.44
CA LEU A 109 25.32 11.45 -4.13
C LEU A 109 24.38 10.32 -3.67
N LYS A 110 24.15 10.25 -2.36
CA LYS A 110 23.12 9.42 -1.75
C LYS A 110 22.04 10.32 -1.16
N THR A 111 20.78 10.00 -1.37
CA THR A 111 19.66 10.78 -0.81
C THR A 111 18.47 9.88 -0.49
N LYS A 112 17.57 10.37 0.37
CA LYS A 112 16.29 9.73 0.62
C LYS A 112 15.36 9.99 -0.58
N PRO A 113 14.82 8.95 -1.23
CA PRO A 113 13.84 9.15 -2.28
C PRO A 113 12.47 9.50 -1.70
N LYS A 114 11.62 10.11 -2.53
CA LYS A 114 10.17 10.09 -2.34
C LYS A 114 9.63 8.78 -2.91
N TYR A 115 8.50 8.31 -2.40
CA TYR A 115 7.85 7.13 -2.98
C TYR A 115 6.33 7.22 -2.93
N GLN A 116 5.69 6.51 -3.85
CA GLN A 116 4.26 6.26 -3.85
C GLN A 116 4.01 4.76 -3.91
N ARG A 117 3.10 4.26 -3.07
CA ARG A 117 2.69 2.85 -3.02
C ARG A 117 1.49 2.64 -3.96
N TYR A 118 1.52 1.59 -4.77
CA TYR A 118 0.42 1.22 -5.65
C TYR A 118 0.29 -0.31 -5.81
N LEU A 119 -0.87 -0.77 -6.27
CA LEU A 119 -1.10 -2.18 -6.63
C LEU A 119 -0.85 -2.38 -8.12
N LYS A 120 -0.05 -3.39 -8.49
CA LYS A 120 0.25 -3.66 -9.92
C LYS A 120 -1.01 -4.08 -10.64
N LYS A 121 -1.39 -3.31 -11.67
CA LYS A 121 -2.46 -3.66 -12.60
C LYS A 121 -1.98 -4.79 -13.52
N TRP A 122 -2.82 -5.80 -13.71
CA TRP A 122 -2.63 -6.86 -14.68
C TRP A 122 -3.59 -6.58 -15.83
N TYR A 123 -3.06 -6.13 -16.96
CA TYR A 123 -3.84 -6.00 -18.19
C TYR A 123 -4.01 -7.41 -18.79
N CYS A 124 -5.25 -7.82 -19.07
CA CYS A 124 -5.56 -8.99 -19.89
C CYS A 124 -5.41 -8.66 -21.37
#